data_AF-A0A1I6LWV4-F1
#
_entry.id   AF-A0A1I6LWV4-F1
#
_cell.length_a   1.000
_cell.length_b   1.000
_cell.length_c   1.000
_cell.angle_alpha   90.00
_cell.angle_beta   90.00
_cell.angle_gamma   90.00
#
_symmetry.space_group_name_H-M   'P 1'
#
loop_
_entity.id
_entity.type
_entity.pdbx_description
1 polymer ?
#
loop_
_entity_poly.entity_id
_entity_poly.type
_entity_poly.pdbx_seq_one_letter_code
_entity_poly.pdbx_strand_id
1 'polypeptide(L)' 'MDDFEELVSSLTPREDNDAISSYQNTTAVACPACDQPFDDMVVCKQEFTSLNLDVELDLCATTDDDRVVLFTHKP' A
#
# COMPACT_ATOMS: atom_id res chain seq x y z
N MET A 1 -10.62 11.88 -3.24
CA MET A 1 -9.73 12.42 -2.19
C MET A 1 -10.03 11.76 -0.85
N ASP A 2 -11.29 11.51 -0.48
CA ASP A 2 -11.63 10.99 0.86
C ASP A 2 -11.34 9.50 1.11
N ASP A 3 -11.50 8.61 0.13
CA ASP A 3 -11.42 7.15 0.35
C ASP A 3 -10.01 6.68 0.77
N PHE A 4 -8.97 7.30 0.19
CA PHE A 4 -7.57 6.98 0.49
C PHE A 4 -7.13 7.48 1.88
N GLU A 5 -7.54 8.68 2.28
CA GLU A 5 -7.20 9.23 3.60
C GLU A 5 -7.90 8.47 4.74
N GLU A 6 -9.15 8.03 4.53
CA GLU A 6 -9.86 7.14 5.46
C GLU A 6 -9.18 5.77 5.55
N LEU A 7 -8.74 5.23 4.41
CA LEU A 7 -7.96 4.00 4.35
C LEU A 7 -6.67 4.14 5.16
N VAL A 8 -5.84 5.15 4.85
CA VAL A 8 -4.58 5.41 5.58
C VAL A 8 -4.80 5.59 7.08
N SER A 9 -5.88 6.28 7.47
CA SER A 9 -6.22 6.49 8.89
C SER A 9 -6.61 5.20 9.61
N SER A 10 -7.09 4.19 8.88
CA SER A 10 -7.44 2.88 9.41
C SER A 10 -6.25 1.92 9.49
N LEU A 11 -5.14 2.26 8.81
CA LEU A 11 -3.94 1.43 8.74
C LEU A 11 -2.91 1.90 9.78
N THR A 12 -2.02 0.98 10.16
CA THR A 12 -0.94 1.28 11.09
C THR A 12 0.31 1.70 10.31
N PRO A 13 0.81 2.95 10.43
CA PRO A 13 2.02 3.37 9.72
C PRO A 13 3.24 2.56 10.20
N ARG A 14 4.03 2.06 9.27
CA ARG A 14 5.18 1.17 9.56
C ARG A 14 6.51 1.80 9.19
N GLU A 15 6.61 2.34 7.98
CA GLU A 15 7.79 3.04 7.50
C GLU A 15 7.36 4.31 6.79
N ASP A 16 8.00 5.44 7.08
CA ASP A 16 7.81 6.66 6.33
C ASP A 16 9.20 7.22 5.99
N ASN A 17 9.58 7.06 4.73
CA ASN A 17 10.84 7.53 4.19
C ASN A 17 10.57 8.53 3.06
N ASP A 18 11.65 9.16 2.56
CA ASP A 18 11.57 10.14 1.47
C ASP A 18 11.10 9.51 0.14
N ALA A 19 11.38 8.21 -0.04
CA ALA A 19 11.02 7.46 -1.24
C ALA A 19 9.62 6.82 -1.18
N ILE A 20 9.27 6.22 -0.03
CA ILE A 20 8.03 5.46 0.15
C ILE A 20 7.41 5.67 1.54
N SER A 21 6.10 5.48 1.65
CA SER A 21 5.41 5.26 2.93
C SER A 21 4.77 3.88 2.94
N SER A 22 5.03 3.08 3.95
CA SER A 22 4.39 1.78 4.16
C SER A 22 3.46 1.80 5.38
N TYR A 23 2.33 1.12 5.22
CA TYR A 23 1.27 1.01 6.21
C TYR A 23 0.85 -0.45 6.32
N GLN A 24 0.69 -0.95 7.53
CA GLN A 24 0.24 -2.31 7.80
C GLN A 24 -1.26 -2.33 8.03
N ASN A 25 -1.95 -3.28 7.39
CA ASN A 25 -3.37 -3.51 7.56
C ASN A 25 -3.64 -4.46 8.71
N THR A 26 -3.95 -3.89 9.88
CA THR A 26 -4.34 -4.66 11.07
C THR A 26 -5.85 -4.85 11.19
N THR A 27 -6.62 -4.11 10.36
CA THR A 27 -8.09 -4.02 10.37
C THR A 27 -8.74 -4.85 9.25
N ALA A 28 -7.95 -5.59 8.48
CA ALA A 28 -8.41 -6.41 7.35
C ALA A 28 -9.23 -5.62 6.32
N VAL A 29 -8.81 -4.37 6.06
CA VAL A 29 -9.39 -3.51 5.02
C VAL A 29 -9.25 -4.18 3.65
N ALA A 30 -10.30 -4.09 2.83
CA ALA A 30 -10.29 -4.63 1.48
C ALA A 30 -9.38 -3.82 0.55
N CYS A 31 -8.68 -4.51 -0.34
CA CYS A 31 -7.88 -3.87 -1.37
C CYS A 31 -8.81 -3.29 -2.45
N PRO A 32 -8.64 -2.02 -2.85
CA PRO A 32 -9.48 -1.39 -3.87
C PRO A 32 -9.32 -2.00 -5.28
N ALA A 33 -8.29 -2.81 -5.51
CA ALA A 33 -8.03 -3.43 -6.82
C ALA A 33 -8.69 -4.81 -6.98
N CYS A 34 -8.73 -5.62 -5.92
CA CYS A 34 -9.18 -7.01 -5.98
C CYS A 34 -10.31 -7.35 -4.99
N ASP A 35 -10.76 -6.38 -4.19
CA ASP A 35 -11.75 -6.55 -3.12
C ASP A 35 -11.36 -7.57 -2.02
N GLN A 36 -10.14 -8.10 -2.05
CA GLN A 36 -9.63 -9.01 -1.03
C GLN A 36 -8.87 -8.23 0.05
N PRO A 37 -8.89 -8.69 1.31
CA PRO A 37 -8.06 -8.07 2.35
C PRO A 37 -6.58 -8.16 1.98
N PHE A 38 -5.88 -7.03 2.12
CA PHE A 38 -4.42 -6.94 1.93
C PHE A 38 -3.70 -6.94 3.28
N ASP A 39 -2.39 -7.18 3.26
CA ASP A 39 -1.53 -7.24 4.45
C ASP A 39 -0.82 -5.90 4.69
N ASP A 40 -0.16 -5.36 3.67
CA ASP A 40 0.54 -4.09 3.74
C ASP A 40 0.22 -3.21 2.52
N MET A 41 0.22 -1.90 2.72
CA MET A 41 0.10 -0.89 1.67
C MET A 41 1.40 -0.11 1.58
N VAL A 42 1.88 0.16 0.38
CA VAL A 42 3.09 0.93 0.10
C VAL A 42 2.79 2.04 -0.90
N VAL A 43 3.04 3.27 -0.52
CA VAL A 43 2.81 4.48 -1.33
C VAL A 43 4.16 4.98 -1.82
N CYS A 44 4.34 5.01 -3.14
CA CYS A 44 5.53 5.58 -3.76
C CYS A 44 5.39 7.10 -3.84
N LYS A 45 6.29 7.83 -3.18
CA LYS A 45 6.35 9.30 -3.25
C LYS A 45 7.22 9.81 -4.40
N GLN A 46 8.07 8.95 -4.95
CA GLN A 46 9.01 9.27 -6.03
C GLN A 46 8.59 8.57 -7.33
N GLU A 47 8.90 9.22 -8.46
CA GLU A 47 8.65 8.69 -9.81
C GLU A 47 9.42 7.39 -10.08
N PHE A 48 10.63 7.26 -9.51
CA PHE A 48 11.43 6.05 -9.55
C PHE A 48 11.74 5.59 -8.13
N THR A 49 11.27 4.39 -7.79
CA THR A 49 11.55 3.74 -6.51
C THR A 49 11.78 2.26 -6.75
N SER A 50 12.77 1.72 -6.06
CA SER A 50 13.10 0.28 -6.08
C SER A 50 12.67 -0.35 -4.77
N LEU A 51 11.78 -1.34 -4.85
CA LEU A 51 11.35 -2.13 -3.71
C LEU A 51 12.15 -3.43 -3.70
N ASN A 52 12.82 -3.74 -2.59
CA ASN A 52 13.42 -5.05 -2.39
C ASN A 52 12.40 -5.94 -1.70
N LEU A 53 11.80 -6.84 -2.46
CA LEU A 53 10.92 -7.88 -1.94
C LEU A 53 11.75 -9.13 -1.70
N ASP A 54 11.84 -9.57 -0.45
CA ASP A 54 12.59 -10.77 -0.06
C ASP A 54 11.82 -12.08 -0.38
N VAL A 55 10.55 -11.96 -0.76
CA VAL A 55 9.63 -13.07 -1.01
C VAL A 55 8.75 -12.79 -2.25
N GLU A 56 8.34 -13.86 -2.95
CA GLU A 56 7.30 -13.78 -3.97
C GLU A 56 5.96 -13.46 -3.30
N LEU A 57 5.34 -12.35 -3.68
CA LEU A 57 4.08 -11.85 -3.13
C LEU A 57 3.11 -11.55 -4.27
N ASP A 58 1.83 -11.75 -4.01
CA ASP A 58 0.79 -11.17 -4.85
C ASP A 58 0.67 -9.69 -4.51
N LEU A 59 0.80 -8.84 -5.53
CA LEU A 59 0.83 -7.39 -5.38
C LEU A 59 -0.28 -6.81 -6.24
N CYS A 60 -1.18 -6.06 -5.62
CA CYS A 60 -2.09 -5.20 -6.35
C CYS A 60 -1.47 -3.81 -6.48
N ALA A 61 -1.53 -3.21 -7.67
CA ALA A 61 -1.06 -1.86 -7.90
C ALA A 61 -2.24 -0.98 -8.33
N THR A 62 -2.33 0.21 -7.74
CA THR A 62 -3.28 1.25 -8.14
C THR A 62 -2.55 2.59 -8.22
N THR A 63 -3.26 3.57 -8.76
CA THR A 63 -2.81 4.96 -8.81
C THR A 63 -3.81 5.84 -8.07
N ASP A 64 -3.33 6.61 -7.10
CA ASP A 64 -4.12 7.62 -6.38
C ASP A 64 -3.42 8.98 -6.55
N ASP A 65 -4.13 9.95 -7.15
CA ASP A 65 -3.64 11.33 -7.35
C ASP A 65 -2.19 11.41 -7.88
N ASP A 66 -1.92 10.67 -8.98
CA ASP A 66 -0.60 10.53 -9.64
C ASP A 66 0.46 9.74 -8.85
N ARG A 67 0.12 9.22 -7.67
CA ARG A 67 1.00 8.37 -6.85
C ARG A 67 0.70 6.91 -7.08
N VAL A 68 1.73 6.10 -7.23
CA VAL A 68 1.59 4.64 -7.28
C VAL A 68 1.42 4.10 -5.87
N VAL A 69 0.35 3.34 -5.65
CA VAL A 69 0.07 2.65 -4.40
C VAL A 69 0.06 1.16 -4.67
N LEU A 70 0.84 0.42 -3.88
CA LEU A 70 0.99 -1.02 -3.95
C LEU A 70 0.34 -1.64 -2.70
N PHE A 71 -0.33 -2.77 -2.87
CA PHE A 71 -0.93 -3.55 -1.81
C PHE A 71 -0.36 -4.97 -1.86
N THR A 72 0.23 -5.43 -0.77
CA THR A 72 0.75 -6.79 -0.65
C THR A 72 -0.34 -7.72 -0.15
N HIS A 73 -0.46 -8.89 -0.76
CA HIS A 73 -1.30 -9.97 -0.30
C HIS A 73 -0.39 -11.12 0.09
N LYS A 74 -0.40 -11.51 1.36
CA LYS A 74 0.21 -12.77 1.77
C LYS A 74 -0.75 -13.91 1.39
N PRO A 75 -0.25 -14.99 0.76
CA PRO A 75 -1.05 -16.17 0.46
C PRO A 75 -1.48 -16.92 1.73
#